data_AF-A0A7S2NNZ0-F1
#
_entry.id   AF-A0A7S2NNZ0-F1
#
_cell.length_a   1.000
_cell.length_b   1.000
_cell.length_c   1.000
_cell.angle_alpha   90.00
_cell.angle_beta   90.00
_cell.angle_gamma   90.00
#
_symmetry.space_group_name_H-M   'P 1'
#
loop_
_entity.id
_entity.type
_entity.pdbx_description
1 polymer ?
#
loop_
_entity_poly.entity_id
_entity_poly.type
_entity_poly.pdbx_seq_one_letter_code
_entity_poly.pdbx_strand_id
1 'polypeptide(L)'
;EIPSPCLVRCLTPRAFEGPVRAMAAFAPPAAFSEPERKVLLCVLDALWADLGEEGARQLAAAHRRRDASEEELVAYARRPASACGDVIGALEVKVGSSPAGDIAELHALLRALASRAGCLALTGRRGPIYRLQTPAIEGILKSWMSSPVGKFREIGKAFKLLVGVVAMGAQPGQEGVNWRAIGYEAPDVVALRAAAQSPGSLDLAACRVPSLEAAPQRTLAGAGGAAPPDELVCDCVIVGSGPGGAVVAAELAEAGFRVALLEYGRWESADERECSELHAFRHMYQEAGNFF
;
A
#
# COMPACT_ATOMS: atom_id res chain seq x y z
N GLU A 1 -28.25 33.21 4.35
CA GLU A 1 -29.20 32.25 3.74
C GLU A 1 -28.60 30.87 3.88
N ILE A 2 -29.33 29.92 4.47
CA ILE A 2 -28.89 28.52 4.58
C ILE A 2 -29.10 27.89 3.19
N PRO A 3 -28.09 27.27 2.57
CA PRO A 3 -28.25 26.66 1.24
C PRO A 3 -29.32 25.55 1.30
N SER A 4 -30.17 25.50 0.28
CA SER A 4 -31.18 24.45 0.12
C SER A 4 -30.52 23.07 0.21
N PRO A 5 -31.14 22.10 0.91
CA PRO A 5 -30.53 20.78 1.08
C PRO A 5 -30.34 20.07 -0.26
N CYS A 6 -29.16 19.45 -0.43
CA CYS A 6 -28.84 18.60 -1.56
C CYS A 6 -29.55 17.25 -1.43
N LEU A 7 -30.45 16.96 -2.36
CA LEU A 7 -31.08 15.65 -2.46
C LEU A 7 -30.09 14.68 -3.13
N VAL A 8 -29.61 13.68 -2.40
CA VAL A 8 -28.79 12.62 -2.99
C VAL A 8 -29.69 11.47 -3.38
N ARG A 9 -29.81 11.26 -4.69
CA ARG A 9 -30.42 10.06 -5.23
C ARG A 9 -29.29 9.11 -5.57
N CYS A 10 -29.20 7.97 -4.87
CA CYS A 10 -28.38 6.85 -5.31
C CYS A 10 -28.99 6.29 -6.59
N LEU A 11 -28.71 6.92 -7.73
CA LEU A 11 -29.14 6.43 -9.02
C LEU A 11 -28.59 5.01 -9.16
N THR A 12 -29.46 4.06 -9.54
CA THR A 12 -28.97 2.79 -10.10
C THR A 12 -27.90 3.13 -11.13
N PRO A 13 -26.71 2.51 -11.07
CA PRO A 13 -25.61 2.90 -11.94
C PRO A 13 -26.12 2.92 -13.38
N ARG A 14 -26.10 4.10 -14.03
CA ARG A 14 -26.15 4.15 -15.50
C ARG A 14 -25.08 3.18 -15.94
N ALA A 15 -25.47 2.18 -16.73
CA ALA A 15 -24.62 1.07 -17.14
C ALA A 15 -23.19 1.57 -17.38
N PHE A 16 -22.33 1.37 -16.39
CA PHE A 16 -20.91 1.50 -16.58
C PHE A 16 -20.59 0.26 -17.42
N GLU A 17 -20.48 0.44 -18.73
CA GLU A 17 -20.17 -0.66 -19.66
C GLU A 17 -18.72 -1.17 -19.50
N GLY A 18 -17.95 -0.56 -18.59
CA GLY A 18 -16.69 -1.11 -18.11
C GLY A 18 -16.92 -2.23 -17.08
N PRO A 19 -16.10 -3.29 -17.05
CA PRO A 19 -16.21 -4.32 -16.04
C PRO A 19 -16.00 -3.71 -14.65
N VAL A 20 -17.05 -3.66 -13.83
CA VAL A 20 -16.90 -3.48 -12.38
C VAL A 20 -16.26 -4.75 -11.87
N ARG A 21 -14.93 -4.74 -11.75
CA ARG A 21 -14.21 -5.81 -11.07
C ARG A 21 -14.56 -5.67 -9.59
N ALA A 22 -15.51 -6.49 -9.12
CA ALA A 22 -15.51 -6.85 -7.72
C ALA A 22 -14.08 -7.26 -7.38
N MET A 23 -13.47 -6.67 -6.33
CA MET A 23 -12.17 -7.14 -5.88
C MET A 23 -12.31 -8.64 -5.67
N ALA A 24 -11.71 -9.42 -6.57
CA ALA A 24 -11.75 -10.86 -6.48
C ALA A 24 -11.26 -11.22 -5.09
N ALA A 25 -11.88 -12.21 -4.45
CA ALA A 25 -11.34 -12.80 -3.24
C ALA A 25 -9.82 -12.95 -3.44
N PHE A 26 -9.05 -12.16 -2.69
CA PHE A 26 -7.65 -11.91 -2.98
C PHE A 26 -6.95 -13.23 -3.23
N ALA A 27 -6.27 -13.34 -4.38
CA ALA A 27 -5.56 -14.56 -4.76
C ALA A 27 -4.61 -14.99 -3.63
N PRO A 28 -4.36 -16.30 -3.45
CA PRO A 28 -3.36 -16.75 -2.48
C PRO A 28 -2.01 -16.03 -2.73
N PRO A 29 -1.18 -15.85 -1.69
CA PRO A 29 0.08 -15.12 -1.80
C PRO A 29 0.86 -15.57 -3.03
N ALA A 30 1.37 -14.62 -3.81
CA ALA A 30 2.17 -14.89 -4.98
C ALA A 30 3.52 -15.46 -4.52
N ALA A 31 3.59 -16.77 -4.32
CA ALA A 31 4.77 -17.42 -3.77
C ALA A 31 5.95 -17.28 -4.74
N PHE A 32 7.04 -16.66 -4.28
CA PHE A 32 8.26 -16.56 -5.07
C PHE A 32 9.03 -17.87 -5.02
N SER A 33 9.46 -18.36 -6.17
CA SER A 33 10.41 -19.49 -6.27
C SER A 33 11.78 -19.12 -5.69
N GLU A 34 12.60 -20.12 -5.34
CA GLU A 34 13.92 -19.89 -4.76
C GLU A 34 14.83 -18.98 -5.62
N PRO A 35 14.90 -19.11 -6.97
CA PRO A 35 15.66 -18.18 -7.79
C PRO A 35 15.11 -16.75 -7.78
N GLU A 36 13.78 -16.59 -7.77
CA GLU A 36 13.13 -15.27 -7.69
C GLU A 36 13.43 -14.59 -6.35
N ARG A 37 13.40 -15.34 -5.24
CA ARG A 37 13.81 -14.86 -3.91
C ARG A 37 15.26 -14.37 -3.91
N LYS A 38 16.18 -15.09 -4.53
CA LYS A 38 17.60 -14.67 -4.67
C LYS A 38 17.73 -13.37 -5.48
N VAL A 39 16.95 -13.22 -6.57
CA VAL A 39 16.91 -11.98 -7.35
C VAL A 39 16.42 -10.82 -6.48
N LEU A 40 15.29 -10.98 -5.80
CA LEU A 40 14.70 -9.96 -4.95
C LEU A 40 15.70 -9.50 -3.88
N LEU A 41 16.24 -10.43 -3.08
CA LEU A 41 17.16 -10.08 -2.00
C LEU A 41 18.40 -9.34 -2.52
N CYS A 42 19.05 -9.81 -3.60
CA CYS A 42 20.25 -9.15 -4.10
C CYS A 42 19.98 -7.76 -4.70
N VAL A 43 18.81 -7.56 -5.32
CA VAL A 43 18.41 -6.27 -5.90
C VAL A 43 18.01 -5.30 -4.79
N LEU A 44 17.29 -5.75 -3.78
CA LEU A 44 16.86 -4.93 -2.65
C LEU A 44 18.06 -4.52 -1.80
N ASP A 45 19.02 -5.42 -1.55
CA ASP A 45 20.27 -5.11 -0.87
C ASP A 45 21.15 -4.14 -1.68
N ALA A 46 21.06 -4.15 -3.01
CA ALA A 46 21.75 -3.16 -3.84
C ALA A 46 21.04 -1.79 -3.83
N LEU A 47 19.72 -1.74 -3.61
CA LEU A 47 18.97 -0.47 -3.45
C LEU A 47 19.13 0.12 -2.06
N TRP A 48 19.26 -0.74 -1.05
CA TRP A 48 19.47 -0.38 0.34
C TRP A 48 20.52 -1.31 0.93
N ALA A 49 21.77 -0.89 0.77
CA ALA A 49 22.94 -1.63 1.20
C ALA A 49 23.36 -1.26 2.62
N ASP A 50 24.14 -2.13 3.24
CA ASP A 50 25.00 -1.76 4.36
C ASP A 50 26.01 -0.70 3.88
N LEU A 51 25.94 0.51 4.44
CA LEU A 51 26.83 1.63 4.08
C LEU A 51 28.25 1.52 4.66
N GLY A 52 28.52 0.50 5.49
CA GLY A 52 29.78 0.34 6.21
C GLY A 52 29.97 1.39 7.31
N GLU A 53 31.08 1.30 8.05
CA GLU A 53 31.36 2.18 9.19
C GLU A 53 31.41 3.67 8.78
N GLU A 54 32.10 3.96 7.67
CA GLU A 54 32.26 5.33 7.20
C GLU A 54 30.93 5.91 6.70
N GLY A 55 30.19 5.17 5.88
CA GLY A 55 28.91 5.63 5.36
C GLY A 55 27.85 5.78 6.46
N ALA A 56 27.85 4.89 7.46
CA ALA A 56 26.97 5.02 8.62
C ALA A 56 27.28 6.26 9.46
N ARG A 57 28.57 6.56 9.72
CA ARG A 57 28.97 7.80 10.39
C ARG A 57 28.55 9.04 9.59
N GLN A 58 28.72 9.03 8.27
CA GLN A 58 28.31 10.14 7.41
C GLN A 58 26.79 10.36 7.43
N LEU A 59 26.00 9.28 7.35
CA LEU A 59 24.54 9.35 7.41
C LEU A 59 24.07 9.87 8.77
N ALA A 60 24.60 9.33 9.86
CA ALA A 60 24.25 9.76 11.22
C ALA A 60 24.61 11.23 11.47
N ALA A 61 25.75 11.69 10.96
CA ALA A 61 26.15 13.10 11.05
C ALA A 61 25.24 14.03 10.24
N ALA A 62 24.84 13.63 9.02
CA ALA A 62 24.00 14.43 8.14
C ALA A 62 22.52 14.48 8.59
N HIS A 63 22.06 13.43 9.27
CA HIS A 63 20.65 13.25 9.62
C HIS A 63 20.41 13.10 11.12
N ARG A 64 21.31 13.64 11.97
CA ARG A 64 21.08 13.65 13.42
C ARG A 64 19.76 14.38 13.73
N ARG A 65 18.78 13.66 14.27
CA ARG A 65 17.49 14.23 14.67
C ARG A 65 17.38 14.34 16.19
N ARG A 66 16.35 15.06 16.67
CA ARG A 66 16.06 15.17 18.11
C ARG A 66 15.44 13.89 18.69
N ASP A 67 14.75 13.15 17.83
CA ASP A 67 13.91 11.98 18.11
C ASP A 67 14.58 10.64 17.80
N ALA A 68 15.76 10.63 17.16
CA ALA A 68 16.52 9.42 16.86
C ALA A 68 17.94 9.50 17.43
N SER A 69 18.36 8.46 18.16
CA SER A 69 19.73 8.36 18.66
C SER A 69 20.74 8.09 17.53
N GLU A 70 22.00 8.44 17.77
CA GLU A 70 23.08 8.13 16.82
C GLU A 70 23.22 6.61 16.61
N GLU A 71 23.01 5.82 17.67
CA GLU A 71 23.02 4.36 17.61
C GLU A 71 21.92 3.82 16.68
N GLU A 72 20.70 4.37 16.74
CA GLU A 72 19.60 3.97 15.85
C GLU A 72 19.87 4.34 14.39
N LEU A 73 20.44 5.53 14.14
CA LEU A 73 20.81 5.97 12.79
C LEU A 73 21.94 5.13 12.20
N VAL A 74 22.95 4.78 13.00
CA VAL A 74 24.03 3.87 12.60
C VAL A 74 23.45 2.47 12.33
N ALA A 75 22.60 1.94 13.21
CA ALA A 75 21.96 0.65 13.00
C ALA A 75 21.11 0.62 11.72
N TYR A 76 20.38 1.70 11.42
CA TYR A 76 19.65 1.86 10.17
C TYR A 76 20.57 1.89 8.96
N ALA A 77 21.65 2.67 9.00
CA ALA A 77 22.60 2.81 7.89
C ALA A 77 23.41 1.52 7.61
N ARG A 78 23.61 0.69 8.62
CA ARG A 78 24.32 -0.60 8.52
C ARG A 78 23.39 -1.75 8.14
N ARG A 79 22.07 -1.53 8.08
CA ARG A 79 21.08 -2.57 7.81
C ARG A 79 20.80 -2.66 6.31
N PRO A 80 21.15 -3.77 5.64
CA PRO A 80 20.69 -4.01 4.28
C PRO A 80 19.21 -4.39 4.29
N ALA A 81 18.52 -4.23 3.15
CA ALA A 81 17.10 -4.58 3.01
C ALA A 81 16.78 -6.00 3.50
N SER A 82 17.61 -6.99 3.16
CA SER A 82 17.43 -8.40 3.54
C SER A 82 17.47 -8.67 5.05
N ALA A 83 17.97 -7.72 5.85
CA ALA A 83 17.97 -7.78 7.30
C ALA A 83 16.73 -7.13 7.96
N CYS A 84 15.77 -6.63 7.17
CA CYS A 84 14.54 -6.01 7.65
C CYS A 84 13.40 -7.03 7.85
N GLY A 85 13.56 -7.96 8.79
CA GLY A 85 12.51 -8.94 9.13
C GLY A 85 12.24 -9.96 8.02
N ASP A 86 10.98 -10.41 7.87
CA ASP A 86 10.57 -11.31 6.79
C ASP A 86 10.26 -10.54 5.50
N VAL A 87 11.32 -10.13 4.82
CA VAL A 87 11.28 -9.39 3.55
C VAL A 87 10.44 -10.12 2.50
N ILE A 88 10.65 -11.43 2.33
CA ILE A 88 9.96 -12.19 1.28
C ILE A 88 8.48 -12.30 1.62
N GLY A 89 8.12 -12.64 2.86
CA GLY A 89 6.72 -12.69 3.28
C GLY A 89 6.00 -11.35 3.08
N ALA A 90 6.64 -10.23 3.43
CA ALA A 90 6.09 -8.89 3.21
C ALA A 90 5.82 -8.62 1.71
N LEU A 91 6.76 -8.99 0.84
CA LEU A 91 6.59 -8.83 -0.61
C LEU A 91 5.54 -9.77 -1.19
N GLU A 92 5.44 -11.01 -0.71
CA GLU A 92 4.43 -11.98 -1.17
C GLU A 92 3.01 -11.48 -0.85
N VAL A 93 2.79 -10.86 0.32
CA VAL A 93 1.52 -10.23 0.68
C VAL A 93 1.23 -9.00 -0.20
N LYS A 94 2.21 -8.11 -0.37
CA LYS A 94 2.02 -6.91 -1.21
C LYS A 94 1.74 -7.27 -2.67
N VAL A 95 2.55 -8.15 -3.25
CA VAL A 95 2.41 -8.56 -4.65
C VAL A 95 1.15 -9.39 -4.85
N GLY A 96 0.80 -10.27 -3.91
CA GLY A 96 -0.46 -11.02 -3.94
C GLY A 96 -1.72 -10.16 -3.93
N SER A 97 -1.61 -8.89 -3.53
CA SER A 97 -2.71 -7.93 -3.53
C SER A 97 -2.80 -7.10 -4.83
N SER A 98 -1.91 -7.34 -5.79
CA SER A 98 -1.84 -6.63 -7.08
C SER A 98 -2.66 -7.37 -8.17
N PRO A 99 -3.04 -6.70 -9.28
CA PRO A 99 -3.65 -7.34 -10.44
C PRO A 99 -2.84 -8.52 -10.99
N ALA A 100 -3.53 -9.58 -11.42
CA ALA A 100 -2.89 -10.82 -11.90
C ALA A 100 -1.92 -10.61 -13.09
N GLY A 101 -2.16 -9.60 -13.93
CA GLY A 101 -1.25 -9.23 -15.03
C GLY A 101 0.10 -8.75 -14.52
N ASP A 102 0.08 -7.83 -13.55
CA ASP A 102 1.28 -7.24 -12.95
C ASP A 102 2.08 -8.30 -12.18
N ILE A 103 1.40 -9.20 -11.47
CA ILE A 103 2.01 -10.35 -10.80
C ILE A 103 2.76 -11.22 -11.83
N ALA A 104 2.11 -11.55 -12.95
CA ALA A 104 2.71 -12.37 -13.99
C ALA A 104 3.91 -11.69 -14.66
N GLU A 105 3.84 -10.37 -14.92
CA GLU A 105 4.94 -9.58 -15.48
C GLU A 105 6.14 -9.54 -14.53
N LEU A 106 5.90 -9.33 -13.23
CA LEU A 106 6.96 -9.37 -12.22
C LEU A 106 7.64 -10.75 -12.16
N HIS A 107 6.88 -11.85 -12.11
CA HIS A 107 7.47 -13.19 -12.14
C HIS A 107 8.27 -13.44 -13.42
N ALA A 108 7.79 -12.99 -14.58
CA ALA A 108 8.52 -13.12 -15.84
C ALA A 108 9.87 -12.36 -15.80
N LEU A 109 9.86 -11.13 -15.28
CA LEU A 109 11.07 -10.32 -15.08
C LEU A 109 12.05 -11.00 -14.12
N LEU A 110 11.58 -11.45 -12.95
CA LEU A 110 12.44 -12.10 -11.95
C LEU A 110 13.06 -13.39 -12.50
N ARG A 111 12.30 -14.20 -13.24
CA ARG A 111 12.81 -15.40 -13.92
C ARG A 111 13.84 -15.06 -15.00
N ALA A 112 13.60 -14.00 -15.77
CA ALA A 112 14.56 -13.55 -16.76
C ALA A 112 15.89 -13.16 -16.11
N LEU A 113 15.86 -12.37 -15.04
CA LEU A 113 17.04 -11.97 -14.26
C LEU A 113 17.73 -13.13 -13.53
N ALA A 114 16.96 -14.16 -13.14
CA ALA A 114 17.48 -15.40 -12.56
C ALA A 114 18.09 -16.35 -13.60
N SER A 115 17.94 -16.07 -14.90
CA SER A 115 18.49 -16.89 -15.98
C SER A 115 19.75 -16.25 -16.59
N ARG A 116 20.66 -17.07 -17.14
CA ARG A 116 21.87 -16.56 -17.80
C ARG A 116 21.55 -15.73 -19.05
N ALA A 117 20.59 -16.19 -19.85
CA ALA A 117 20.22 -15.56 -21.11
C ALA A 117 19.37 -14.31 -20.90
N GLY A 118 18.36 -14.39 -20.03
CA GLY A 118 17.50 -13.25 -19.71
C GLY A 118 18.26 -12.13 -19.00
N CYS A 119 19.14 -12.45 -18.05
CA CYS A 119 19.99 -11.44 -17.41
C CYS A 119 20.91 -10.76 -18.43
N LEU A 120 21.53 -11.52 -19.34
CA LEU A 120 22.35 -10.93 -20.41
C LEU A 120 21.54 -9.99 -21.31
N ALA A 121 20.31 -10.39 -21.68
CA ALA A 121 19.44 -9.56 -22.51
C ALA A 121 19.00 -8.27 -21.80
N LEU A 122 18.69 -8.33 -20.50
CA LEU A 122 18.17 -7.20 -19.72
C LEU A 122 19.25 -6.25 -19.18
N THR A 123 20.45 -6.78 -18.90
CA THR A 123 21.50 -6.06 -18.16
C THR A 123 22.81 -5.94 -18.93
N GLY A 124 22.99 -6.70 -20.01
CA GLY A 124 24.27 -6.83 -20.69
C GLY A 124 25.35 -7.55 -19.86
N ARG A 125 24.99 -8.24 -18.77
CA ARG A 125 25.92 -9.01 -17.91
C ARG A 125 25.66 -10.51 -18.01
N ARG A 126 26.75 -11.29 -17.96
CA ARG A 126 26.67 -12.75 -18.06
C ARG A 126 26.36 -13.37 -16.69
N GLY A 127 25.45 -14.34 -16.69
CA GLY A 127 25.05 -15.05 -15.47
C GLY A 127 23.80 -14.46 -14.84
N PRO A 128 23.12 -15.19 -13.95
CA PRO A 128 21.98 -14.65 -13.20
C PRO A 128 22.42 -13.45 -12.35
N ILE A 129 21.53 -12.48 -12.17
CA ILE A 129 21.87 -11.20 -11.53
C ILE A 129 22.42 -11.37 -10.10
N TYR A 130 21.93 -12.35 -9.35
CA TYR A 130 22.39 -12.65 -7.98
C TYR A 130 23.79 -13.28 -7.90
N ARG A 131 24.48 -13.49 -9.04
CA ARG A 131 25.91 -13.86 -9.07
C ARG A 131 26.82 -12.68 -9.37
N LEU A 132 26.26 -11.51 -9.67
CA LEU A 132 27.03 -10.29 -9.88
C LEU A 132 27.44 -9.69 -8.51
N GLN A 133 28.50 -8.89 -8.52
CA GLN A 133 28.91 -8.13 -7.33
C GLN A 133 27.94 -6.96 -7.11
N THR A 134 27.69 -6.58 -5.85
CA THR A 134 26.76 -5.50 -5.49
C THR A 134 26.97 -4.19 -6.27
N PRO A 135 28.21 -3.68 -6.46
CA PRO A 135 28.41 -2.46 -7.25
C PRO A 135 27.97 -2.58 -8.72
N ALA A 136 28.02 -3.78 -9.29
CA ALA A 136 27.52 -4.02 -10.65
C ALA A 136 25.99 -4.00 -10.70
N ILE A 137 25.32 -4.56 -9.69
CA ILE A 137 23.86 -4.54 -9.56
C ILE A 137 23.37 -3.10 -9.37
N GLU A 138 24.02 -2.31 -8.49
CA GLU A 138 23.74 -0.89 -8.34
C GLU A 138 23.85 -0.11 -9.65
N GLY A 139 24.92 -0.36 -10.41
CA GLY A 139 25.13 0.29 -11.71
C GLY A 139 24.01 -0.05 -12.71
N ILE A 140 23.54 -1.30 -12.72
CA ILE A 140 22.39 -1.72 -13.54
C ILE A 140 21.14 -0.94 -13.11
N LEU A 141 20.82 -0.92 -11.82
CA LEU A 141 19.62 -0.25 -11.30
C LEU A 141 19.63 1.26 -11.57
N LYS A 142 20.79 1.91 -11.34
CA LYS A 142 21.02 3.33 -11.67
C LYS A 142 20.80 3.60 -13.17
N SER A 143 21.28 2.70 -14.04
CA SER A 143 21.08 2.81 -15.49
C SER A 143 19.62 2.65 -15.91
N TRP A 144 18.87 1.77 -15.26
CA TRP A 144 17.45 1.56 -15.55
C TRP A 144 16.59 2.77 -15.14
N MET A 145 16.82 3.33 -13.95
CA MET A 145 16.08 4.49 -13.46
C MET A 145 16.26 5.74 -14.35
N SER A 146 17.39 5.85 -15.04
CA SER A 146 17.72 6.98 -15.93
C SER A 146 17.63 6.64 -17.42
N SER A 147 17.16 5.44 -17.78
CA SER A 147 17.17 4.95 -19.15
C SER A 147 16.25 5.78 -20.06
N PRO A 148 16.62 6.03 -21.34
CA PRO A 148 15.70 6.65 -22.31
C PRO A 148 14.52 5.73 -22.65
N VAL A 149 14.67 4.41 -22.50
CA VAL A 149 13.62 3.41 -22.77
C VAL A 149 12.67 3.34 -21.57
N GLY A 150 11.39 3.65 -21.81
CA GLY A 150 10.35 3.72 -20.77
C GLY A 150 10.25 2.47 -19.90
N LYS A 151 10.31 1.28 -20.53
CA LYS A 151 10.19 -0.01 -19.83
C LYS A 151 11.27 -0.25 -18.79
N PHE A 152 12.52 0.18 -19.03
CA PHE A 152 13.56 0.06 -18.00
C PHE A 152 13.32 1.01 -16.83
N ARG A 153 12.77 2.21 -17.07
CA ARG A 153 12.39 3.11 -15.98
C ARG A 153 11.24 2.54 -15.15
N GLU A 154 10.26 1.91 -15.78
CA GLU A 154 9.17 1.20 -15.09
C GLU A 154 9.72 0.08 -14.20
N ILE A 155 10.63 -0.75 -14.72
CA ILE A 155 11.32 -1.80 -13.93
C ILE A 155 12.07 -1.19 -12.73
N GLY A 156 12.82 -0.11 -12.93
CA GLY A 156 13.54 0.57 -11.85
C GLY A 156 12.59 1.14 -10.77
N LYS A 157 11.46 1.72 -11.19
CA LYS A 157 10.42 2.19 -10.27
C LYS A 157 9.79 1.05 -9.49
N ALA A 158 9.48 -0.08 -10.13
CA ALA A 158 8.93 -1.25 -9.48
C ALA A 158 9.86 -1.73 -8.34
N PHE A 159 11.15 -1.92 -8.60
CA PHE A 159 12.08 -2.31 -7.53
C PHE A 159 12.22 -1.24 -6.43
N LYS A 160 12.21 0.05 -6.80
CA LYS A 160 12.20 1.15 -5.81
C LYS A 160 10.97 1.10 -4.90
N LEU A 161 9.82 0.71 -5.41
CA LEU A 161 8.59 0.57 -4.62
C LEU A 161 8.67 -0.67 -3.72
N LEU A 162 9.16 -1.79 -4.24
CA LEU A 162 9.34 -3.01 -3.44
C LEU A 162 10.30 -2.78 -2.27
N VAL A 163 11.40 -2.03 -2.45
CA VAL A 163 12.26 -1.67 -1.30
C VAL A 163 11.58 -0.72 -0.32
N GLY A 164 10.66 0.14 -0.79
CA GLY A 164 9.81 0.95 0.09
C GLY A 164 8.86 0.12 0.95
N VAL A 165 8.33 -0.97 0.41
CA VAL A 165 7.54 -1.96 1.18
C VAL A 165 8.41 -2.61 2.25
N VAL A 166 9.68 -2.90 1.96
CA VAL A 166 10.61 -3.42 2.99
C VAL A 166 10.94 -2.35 4.05
N ALA A 167 11.07 -1.09 3.64
CA ALA A 167 11.36 0.02 4.53
C ALA A 167 10.28 0.26 5.57
N MET A 168 9.03 0.20 5.12
CA MET A 168 7.86 0.62 5.86
C MET A 168 6.96 -0.55 6.27
N GLY A 169 7.18 -1.76 5.76
CA GLY A 169 6.24 -2.87 5.85
C GLY A 169 6.34 -3.61 7.17
N ALA A 170 5.90 -2.97 8.26
CA ALA A 170 5.73 -3.66 9.52
C ALA A 170 4.58 -4.67 9.40
N GLN A 171 4.79 -5.88 9.93
CA GLN A 171 3.77 -6.93 10.00
C GLN A 171 3.04 -6.88 11.35
N PRO A 172 1.82 -7.42 11.47
CA PRO A 172 1.14 -7.54 12.75
C PRO A 172 2.04 -8.23 13.79
N GLY A 173 2.26 -7.58 14.94
CA GLY A 173 3.14 -8.08 16.00
C GLY A 173 4.63 -7.82 15.80
N GLN A 174 5.02 -7.10 14.74
CA GLN A 174 6.39 -6.63 14.54
C GLN A 174 6.41 -5.11 14.41
N GLU A 175 7.19 -4.42 15.25
CA GLU A 175 7.47 -3.00 15.04
C GLU A 175 8.29 -2.80 13.77
N GLY A 176 8.03 -1.72 13.03
CA GLY A 176 8.87 -1.34 11.90
C GLY A 176 10.29 -1.06 12.38
N VAL A 177 11.25 -1.91 11.99
CA VAL A 177 12.65 -1.85 12.44
C VAL A 177 13.38 -0.53 12.09
N ASN A 178 12.76 0.28 11.24
CA ASN A 178 13.28 1.55 10.76
C ASN A 178 12.53 2.77 11.29
N TRP A 179 11.38 2.58 11.96
CA TRP A 179 10.48 3.66 12.35
C TRP A 179 11.19 4.74 13.17
N ARG A 180 11.91 4.35 14.23
CA ARG A 180 12.64 5.31 15.08
C ARG A 180 13.71 6.08 14.31
N ALA A 181 14.47 5.39 13.45
CA ALA A 181 15.52 6.01 12.65
C ALA A 181 14.98 7.05 11.66
N ILE A 182 13.75 6.87 11.16
CA ILE A 182 13.09 7.85 10.27
C ILE A 182 12.25 8.88 11.04
N GLY A 183 12.21 8.82 12.37
CA GLY A 183 11.40 9.68 13.23
C GLY A 183 9.90 9.42 13.10
N TYR A 184 9.52 8.20 12.77
CA TYR A 184 8.14 7.74 12.79
C TYR A 184 7.85 7.10 14.14
N GLU A 185 6.92 7.70 14.89
CA GLU A 185 6.45 7.15 16.16
C GLU A 185 5.42 6.06 15.88
N ALA A 186 5.61 4.88 16.46
CA ALA A 186 4.67 3.78 16.30
C ALA A 186 3.29 4.20 16.83
N PRO A 187 2.19 3.93 16.09
CA PRO A 187 0.86 4.21 16.60
C PRO A 187 0.58 3.34 17.84
N ASP A 188 0.13 3.98 18.93
CA ASP A 188 -0.36 3.24 20.11
C ASP A 188 -1.73 2.63 19.80
N VAL A 189 -1.70 1.41 19.26
CA VAL A 189 -2.89 0.64 18.84
C VAL A 189 -3.85 0.42 20.00
N VAL A 190 -3.32 0.23 21.22
CA VAL A 190 -4.14 0.00 22.41
C VAL A 190 -4.88 1.28 22.78
N ALA A 191 -4.18 2.41 22.81
CA ALA A 191 -4.81 3.71 23.05
C ALA A 191 -5.82 4.06 21.95
N LEU A 192 -5.50 3.80 20.67
CA LEU A 192 -6.42 4.04 19.55
C LEU A 192 -7.70 3.21 19.66
N ARG A 193 -7.59 1.91 20.01
CA ARG A 193 -8.76 1.04 20.23
C ARG A 193 -9.58 1.49 21.43
N ALA A 194 -8.93 1.84 22.54
CA ALA A 194 -9.60 2.36 23.74
C ALA A 194 -10.33 3.69 23.44
N ALA A 195 -9.72 4.58 22.66
CA ALA A 195 -10.35 5.83 22.22
C ALA A 195 -11.57 5.57 21.33
N ALA A 196 -11.50 4.61 20.42
CA ALA A 196 -12.64 4.23 19.59
C ALA A 196 -13.82 3.65 20.40
N GLN A 197 -13.55 3.03 21.54
CA GLN A 197 -14.55 2.46 22.45
C GLN A 197 -15.01 3.44 23.56
N SER A 198 -14.50 4.67 23.58
CA SER A 198 -14.77 5.62 24.65
C SER A 198 -16.21 6.18 24.58
N PRO A 199 -16.90 6.40 25.72
CA PRO A 199 -18.22 7.03 25.74
C PRO A 199 -18.14 8.46 25.21
N GLY A 200 -18.53 8.66 23.95
CA GLY A 200 -18.36 9.93 23.21
C GLY A 200 -17.71 9.77 21.84
N SER A 201 -17.15 8.60 21.52
CA SER A 201 -16.82 8.26 20.14
C SER A 201 -18.10 8.19 19.31
N LEU A 202 -18.05 8.74 18.10
CA LEU A 202 -19.17 8.65 17.17
C LEU A 202 -19.29 7.19 16.72
N ASP A 203 -20.41 6.54 17.01
CA ASP A 203 -20.70 5.22 16.45
C ASP A 203 -21.07 5.38 14.97
N LEU A 204 -20.03 5.45 14.14
CA LEU A 204 -20.15 5.51 12.69
C LEU A 204 -20.87 4.27 12.12
N ALA A 205 -20.89 3.14 12.85
CA ALA A 205 -21.65 1.97 12.42
C ALA A 205 -23.16 2.20 12.58
N ALA A 206 -23.60 2.87 13.66
CA ALA A 206 -24.99 3.30 13.82
C ALA A 206 -25.41 4.38 12.80
N CYS A 207 -24.46 5.16 12.27
CA CYS A 207 -24.70 6.15 11.22
C CYS A 207 -24.74 5.53 9.80
N ARG A 208 -24.49 4.23 9.64
CA ARG A 208 -24.58 3.57 8.34
C ARG A 208 -26.01 3.41 7.89
N VAL A 209 -26.24 3.68 6.61
CA VAL A 209 -27.49 3.35 5.94
C VAL A 209 -27.39 1.90 5.44
N PRO A 210 -28.17 0.93 5.98
CA PRO A 210 -27.98 -0.51 5.73
C PRO A 210 -28.17 -0.98 4.28
N SER A 211 -28.73 -0.13 3.42
CA SER A 211 -29.24 -0.53 2.11
C SER A 211 -28.16 -0.87 1.06
N LEU A 212 -26.88 -0.62 1.35
CA LEU A 212 -25.78 -0.93 0.44
C LEU A 212 -25.10 -2.29 0.68
N GLU A 213 -25.33 -2.94 1.84
CA GLU A 213 -24.70 -4.23 2.17
C GLU A 213 -25.62 -5.45 1.91
N ALA A 214 -26.94 -5.26 1.81
CA ALA A 214 -27.90 -6.36 1.82
C ALA A 214 -28.32 -6.91 0.44
N ALA A 215 -27.93 -6.28 -0.67
CA ALA A 215 -28.20 -6.85 -1.99
C ALA A 215 -26.97 -7.65 -2.46
N PRO A 216 -27.02 -9.00 -2.58
CA PRO A 216 -26.02 -9.70 -3.37
C PRO A 216 -25.98 -9.00 -4.72
N GLN A 217 -24.77 -8.67 -5.20
CA GLN A 217 -24.53 -7.98 -6.46
C GLN A 217 -25.57 -8.43 -7.47
N ARG A 218 -26.60 -7.61 -7.68
CA ARG A 218 -27.65 -7.95 -8.63
C ARG A 218 -26.95 -7.96 -9.96
N THR A 219 -26.71 -9.16 -10.50
CA THR A 219 -26.40 -9.33 -11.90
C THR A 219 -27.42 -8.46 -12.64
N LEU A 220 -26.93 -7.49 -13.42
CA LEU A 220 -27.74 -6.63 -14.27
C LEU A 220 -28.38 -7.50 -15.36
N ALA A 221 -29.35 -8.33 -14.97
CA ALA A 221 -30.13 -9.20 -15.82
C ALA A 221 -31.58 -8.91 -15.52
N GLY A 222 -32.22 -8.17 -16.43
CA GLY A 222 -33.68 -8.10 -16.54
C GLY A 222 -34.33 -7.05 -15.64
N ALA A 223 -34.95 -6.07 -16.31
CA ALA A 223 -35.90 -5.15 -15.72
C ALA A 223 -37.03 -5.90 -15.00
N GLY A 224 -37.10 -5.73 -13.68
CA GLY A 224 -38.20 -6.27 -12.87
C GLY A 224 -38.08 -5.83 -11.42
N GLY A 225 -38.75 -4.72 -11.07
CA GLY A 225 -39.03 -4.32 -9.69
C GLY A 225 -37.82 -4.07 -8.79
N ALA A 226 -36.97 -3.10 -9.14
CA ALA A 226 -36.03 -2.56 -8.15
C ALA A 226 -36.80 -1.70 -7.13
N ALA A 227 -36.60 -1.94 -5.83
CA ALA A 227 -37.02 -1.00 -4.80
C ALA A 227 -36.52 0.41 -5.16
N PRO A 228 -37.27 1.48 -4.87
CA PRO A 228 -36.83 2.84 -5.16
C PRO A 228 -35.47 3.07 -4.50
N PRO A 229 -34.55 3.80 -5.15
CA PRO A 229 -33.25 4.10 -4.57
C PRO A 229 -33.45 4.79 -3.23
N ASP A 230 -32.62 4.47 -2.25
CA ASP A 230 -32.66 5.18 -0.97
C ASP A 230 -32.35 6.66 -1.22
N GLU A 231 -33.30 7.51 -0.84
CA GLU A 231 -33.19 8.96 -0.95
C GLU A 231 -32.72 9.50 0.39
N LEU A 232 -31.52 10.07 0.42
CA LEU A 232 -30.95 10.71 1.59
C LEU A 232 -30.93 12.22 1.39
N VAL A 233 -31.49 12.96 2.36
CA VAL A 233 -31.47 14.43 2.37
C VAL A 233 -30.32 14.88 3.25
N CYS A 234 -29.36 15.57 2.67
CA CYS A 234 -28.20 16.10 3.36
C CYS A 234 -27.89 17.51 2.86
N ASP A 235 -27.04 18.22 3.56
CA ASP A 235 -26.58 19.54 3.13
C ASP A 235 -25.29 19.41 2.28
N CYS A 236 -24.48 18.39 2.55
CA CYS A 236 -23.22 18.13 1.87
C CYS A 236 -23.00 16.63 1.61
N VAL A 237 -22.33 16.34 0.50
CA VAL A 237 -21.90 14.98 0.13
C VAL A 237 -20.39 14.98 -0.06
N ILE A 238 -19.73 14.02 0.57
CA ILE A 238 -18.29 13.80 0.43
C ILE A 238 -18.08 12.43 -0.19
N VAL A 239 -17.33 12.40 -1.28
CA VAL A 239 -16.97 11.16 -1.98
C VAL A 239 -15.52 10.82 -1.64
N GLY A 240 -15.34 9.69 -0.97
CA GLY A 240 -14.09 9.19 -0.39
C GLY A 240 -13.94 9.55 1.09
N SER A 241 -13.76 8.55 1.94
CA SER A 241 -13.45 8.69 3.37
C SER A 241 -11.95 8.60 3.66
N GLY A 242 -11.11 8.91 2.66
CA GLY A 242 -9.67 9.06 2.84
C GLY A 242 -9.32 10.25 3.74
N PRO A 243 -8.02 10.53 3.96
CA PRO A 243 -7.57 11.53 4.94
C PRO A 243 -8.15 12.93 4.68
N GLY A 244 -8.31 13.34 3.42
CA GLY A 244 -8.93 14.61 3.09
C GLY A 244 -10.44 14.64 3.33
N GLY A 245 -11.15 13.60 2.88
CA GLY A 245 -12.61 13.53 3.00
C GLY A 245 -13.09 13.40 4.44
N ALA A 246 -12.39 12.61 5.26
CA ALA A 246 -12.73 12.44 6.67
C ALA A 246 -12.61 13.75 7.48
N VAL A 247 -11.54 14.54 7.23
CA VAL A 247 -11.36 15.85 7.89
C VAL A 247 -12.46 16.81 7.49
N VAL A 248 -12.75 16.94 6.19
CA VAL A 248 -13.83 17.83 5.72
C VAL A 248 -15.19 17.39 6.27
N ALA A 249 -15.42 16.09 6.39
CA ALA A 249 -16.67 15.57 6.97
C ALA A 249 -16.83 15.98 8.44
N ALA A 250 -15.76 15.85 9.23
CA ALA A 250 -15.76 16.22 10.64
C ALA A 250 -16.02 17.72 10.82
N GLU A 251 -15.29 18.58 10.11
CA GLU A 251 -15.44 20.04 10.18
C GLU A 251 -16.85 20.50 9.80
N LEU A 252 -17.43 19.94 8.74
CA LEU A 252 -18.80 20.26 8.32
C LEU A 252 -19.85 19.74 9.31
N ALA A 253 -19.65 18.54 9.87
CA ALA A 253 -20.56 18.00 10.88
C ALA A 253 -20.53 18.81 12.17
N GLU A 254 -19.34 19.23 12.64
CA GLU A 254 -19.17 20.09 13.82
C GLU A 254 -19.79 21.48 13.62
N ALA A 255 -19.75 22.00 12.39
CA ALA A 255 -20.46 23.22 12.02
C ALA A 255 -21.99 23.06 11.90
N GLY A 256 -22.52 21.85 12.11
CA GLY A 256 -23.96 21.56 12.15
C GLY A 256 -24.59 21.17 10.82
N PHE A 257 -23.79 20.89 9.78
CA PHE A 257 -24.30 20.40 8.49
C PHE A 257 -24.63 18.91 8.57
N ARG A 258 -25.68 18.49 7.86
CA ARG A 258 -25.94 17.06 7.61
C ARG A 258 -25.04 16.60 6.48
N VAL A 259 -24.08 15.75 6.79
CA VAL A 259 -23.05 15.29 5.85
C VAL A 259 -23.30 13.83 5.49
N ALA A 260 -23.34 13.53 4.20
CA ALA A 260 -23.30 12.16 3.67
C ALA A 260 -21.87 11.84 3.21
N LEU A 261 -21.32 10.71 3.67
CA LEU A 261 -20.00 10.23 3.28
C LEU A 261 -20.14 8.94 2.47
N LEU A 262 -19.58 8.92 1.26
CA LEU A 262 -19.63 7.79 0.33
C LEU A 262 -18.22 7.24 0.15
N GLU A 263 -18.00 5.98 0.50
CA GLU A 263 -16.71 5.28 0.33
C GLU A 263 -16.89 4.02 -0.51
N TYR A 264 -15.93 3.74 -1.40
CA TYR A 264 -15.92 2.54 -2.23
C TYR A 264 -15.38 1.32 -1.46
N GLY A 265 -14.39 1.54 -0.58
CA GLY A 265 -13.80 0.52 0.26
C GLY A 265 -14.75 -0.06 1.30
N ARG A 266 -14.41 -1.25 1.81
CA ARG A 266 -15.08 -1.84 2.97
C ARG A 266 -14.84 -0.96 4.19
N TRP A 267 -15.84 -0.85 5.06
CA TRP A 267 -15.62 -0.30 6.39
C TRP A 267 -14.74 -1.23 7.24
N GLU A 268 -13.63 -0.69 7.72
CA GLU A 268 -12.76 -1.32 8.71
C GLU A 268 -13.03 -0.70 10.08
N SER A 269 -13.64 -1.47 10.98
CA SER A 269 -13.92 -1.02 12.35
C SER A 269 -12.63 -0.85 13.14
N ALA A 270 -12.65 0.00 14.17
CA ALA A 270 -11.46 0.22 15.00
C ALA A 270 -10.95 -1.05 15.69
N ASP A 271 -11.83 -2.00 15.95
CA ASP A 271 -11.49 -3.30 16.53
C ASP A 271 -10.81 -4.23 15.51
N GLU A 272 -11.15 -4.10 14.23
CA GLU A 272 -10.56 -4.87 13.11
C GLU A 272 -9.26 -4.26 12.59
N ARG A 273 -8.96 -3.00 12.93
CA ARG A 273 -7.72 -2.33 12.52
C ARG A 273 -6.52 -3.03 13.15
N GLU A 274 -5.81 -3.76 12.31
CA GLU A 274 -4.41 -4.08 12.53
C GLU A 274 -3.60 -2.86 12.12
N CYS A 275 -2.94 -2.16 13.05
CA CYS A 275 -2.04 -1.06 12.72
C CYS A 275 -0.72 -1.60 12.13
N SER A 276 -0.84 -2.27 10.98
CA SER A 276 0.26 -2.74 10.14
C SER A 276 0.14 -2.02 8.79
N GLU A 277 1.23 -1.49 8.28
CA GLU A 277 1.26 -0.87 6.96
C GLU A 277 0.91 -1.87 5.86
N LEU A 278 1.32 -3.13 6.03
CA LEU A 278 1.03 -4.19 5.08
C LEU A 278 -0.46 -4.57 5.10
N HIS A 279 -1.08 -4.59 6.28
CA HIS A 279 -2.53 -4.68 6.42
C HIS A 279 -3.22 -3.48 5.76
N ALA A 280 -2.77 -2.26 6.03
CA ALA A 280 -3.33 -1.05 5.46
C ALA A 280 -3.25 -1.07 3.92
N PHE A 281 -2.12 -1.47 3.34
CA PHE A 281 -1.99 -1.69 1.89
C PHE A 281 -3.11 -2.60 1.40
N ARG A 282 -3.37 -3.74 2.03
CA ARG A 282 -4.37 -4.70 1.56
C ARG A 282 -5.82 -4.24 1.75
N HIS A 283 -6.11 -3.54 2.84
CA HIS A 283 -7.49 -3.32 3.28
C HIS A 283 -7.98 -1.88 3.14
N MET A 284 -7.08 -0.89 3.14
CA MET A 284 -7.45 0.54 3.20
C MET A 284 -7.22 1.28 1.90
N TYR A 285 -6.33 0.80 1.02
CA TYR A 285 -6.05 1.46 -0.26
C TYR A 285 -6.74 0.75 -1.41
N GLN A 286 -7.35 1.53 -2.30
CA GLN A 286 -7.89 1.02 -3.55
C GLN A 286 -6.79 0.28 -4.34
N GLU A 287 -7.12 -0.89 -4.89
CA GLU A 287 -6.17 -1.79 -5.57
C GLU A 287 -4.94 -2.13 -4.71
N ALA A 288 -5.11 -2.14 -3.40
CA ALA A 288 -4.04 -2.31 -2.44
C ALA A 288 -2.90 -1.27 -2.52
N GLY A 289 -3.21 -0.08 -3.02
CA GLY A 289 -2.24 0.93 -3.38
C GLY A 289 -1.32 0.42 -4.48
N ASN A 290 -1.91 -0.15 -5.55
CA ASN A 290 -1.13 -0.67 -6.66
C ASN A 290 -0.36 0.45 -7.35
N PHE A 291 0.81 0.10 -7.88
CA PHE A 291 1.77 1.07 -8.42
C PHE A 291 2.35 0.69 -9.78
N PHE A 292 1.89 -0.43 -10.37
CA PHE A 292 2.32 -0.91 -11.68
C PHE A 292 1.57 -0.21 -12.82
#